data_AF-A0A2K3MDF6-F1
#
_entry.id   AF-A0A2K3MDF6-F1
#
_cell.length_a   1.000
_cell.length_b   1.000
_cell.length_c   1.000
_cell.angle_alpha   90.00
_cell.angle_beta   90.00
_cell.angle_gamma   90.00
#
_symmetry.space_group_name_H-M   'P 1'
#
loop_
_entity.id
_entity.type
_entity.pdbx_description
1 polymer ?
#
loop_
_entity_poly.entity_id
_entity_poly.type
_entity_poly.pdbx_seq_one_letter_code
_entity_poly.pdbx_strand_id
1 'polypeptide(L)' 'MIAEKPSWVRHEGMQIFSIDVQPGGLRFATGGGDHKVSVHLVQRPDY' A
#
# COMPACT_ATOMS: atom_id res chain seq x y z
N MET A 1 -7.48 -7.66 -15.76
CA MET A 1 -7.74 -8.34 -14.48
C MET A 1 -7.60 -7.30 -13.38
N ILE A 2 -8.60 -7.17 -12.52
CA ILE A 2 -8.58 -6.27 -11.36
C ILE A 2 -8.59 -7.19 -10.14
N ALA A 3 -7.66 -6.97 -9.21
CA ALA A 3 -7.61 -7.67 -7.92
C ALA A 3 -8.11 -6.73 -6.82
N GLU A 4 -8.67 -7.29 -5.76
CA GLU A 4 -9.04 -6.51 -4.59
C GLU A 4 -7.80 -5.93 -3.88
N LYS A 5 -7.96 -4.76 -3.27
CA LYS A 5 -6.90 -4.12 -2.48
C LYS A 5 -6.68 -4.93 -1.20
N PRO A 6 -5.44 -5.36 -0.87
CA PRO A 6 -5.16 -6.08 0.36
C PRO A 6 -5.57 -5.30 1.62
N SER A 7 -5.99 -6.01 2.66
CA SER A 7 -6.39 -5.45 3.96
C SER A 7 -5.26 -4.72 4.68
N TRP A 8 -4.03 -5.20 4.53
CA TRP A 8 -2.84 -4.64 5.18
C TRP A 8 -2.32 -3.36 4.52
N VAL A 9 -2.85 -2.96 3.36
CA VAL A 9 -2.58 -1.64 2.74
C VAL A 9 -3.69 -0.68 3.17
N ARG A 10 -3.43 0.16 4.18
CA ARG A 10 -4.44 1.05 4.78
C ARG A 10 -3.82 2.29 5.43
N HIS A 11 -4.63 3.34 5.55
CA HIS A 11 -4.32 4.61 6.20
C HIS A 11 -5.45 5.00 7.17
N GLU A 12 -5.59 4.30 8.31
CA GLU A 12 -6.58 4.62 9.37
C GLU A 12 -8.03 4.88 8.87
N GLY A 13 -8.49 4.14 7.87
CA GLY A 13 -9.82 4.31 7.26
C GLY A 13 -9.91 5.44 6.21
N MET A 14 -8.82 6.18 6.00
CA MET A 14 -8.67 7.23 4.99
C MET A 14 -8.24 6.65 3.63
N GLN A 15 -8.48 7.42 2.58
CA GLN A 15 -8.13 7.07 1.20
C GLN A 15 -6.61 7.06 0.97
N ILE A 16 -6.18 6.28 -0.01
CA ILE A 16 -4.84 6.31 -0.58
C ILE A 16 -4.89 7.21 -1.81
N PHE A 17 -4.02 8.22 -1.86
CA PHE A 17 -3.99 9.20 -2.95
C PHE A 17 -2.86 8.94 -3.95
N SER A 18 -1.78 8.31 -3.52
CA SER A 18 -0.62 8.03 -4.38
C SER A 18 0.05 6.71 -4.01
N ILE A 19 0.67 6.10 -5.03
CA ILE A 19 1.45 4.86 -4.91
C ILE A 19 2.72 5.04 -5.74
N ASP A 20 3.87 4.67 -5.18
CA ASP A 20 5.12 4.49 -5.92
C ASP A 20 5.66 3.07 -5.71
N VAL A 21 6.15 2.44 -6.78
CA VAL A 21 6.57 1.04 -6.77
C VAL A 21 8.06 0.97 -6.99
N GLN A 22 8.79 0.32 -6.08
CA GLN A 22 10.22 0.13 -6.24
C GLN A 22 10.50 -0.67 -7.53
N PRO A 23 11.52 -0.29 -8.33
CA PRO A 23 12.05 -1.16 -9.36
C PRO A 23 12.30 -2.59 -8.83
N GLY A 24 11.78 -3.58 -9.55
CA GLY A 24 11.83 -4.99 -9.13
C GLY A 24 10.61 -5.48 -8.34
N GLY A 25 9.67 -4.61 -7.96
CA GLY A 25 8.35 -5.01 -7.46
C GLY A 25 8.36 -5.73 -6.10
N LEU A 26 9.41 -5.55 -5.29
CA LEU A 26 9.51 -6.16 -3.96
C LEU A 26 8.75 -5.37 -2.89
N ARG A 27 8.67 -4.04 -3.07
CA ARG A 27 7.97 -3.13 -2.18
C ARG A 27 7.38 -1.95 -2.92
N PHE A 28 6.44 -1.30 -2.27
CA PHE A 28 5.82 -0.07 -2.72
C PHE A 28 5.54 0.85 -1.53
N ALA A 29 5.42 2.14 -1.80
CA ALA A 29 5.03 3.16 -0.84
C ALA A 29 3.65 3.71 -1.18
N THR A 30 2.85 4.00 -0.15
CA THR A 30 1.54 4.64 -0.28
C THR A 30 1.52 5.94 0.52
N GLY A 31 0.94 6.98 -0.07
CA GLY A 31 0.57 8.22 0.62
C GLY A 31 -0.94 8.30 0.79
N GLY A 32 -1.41 8.59 2.00
CA GLY A 32 -2.84 8.58 2.32
C GLY A 32 -3.34 9.79 3.10
N GLY A 33 -4.66 9.86 3.28
CA GLY A 33 -5.35 10.98 3.95
C GLY A 33 -5.13 11.07 5.47
N ASP A 34 -4.42 10.13 6.06
CA ASP A 34 -3.95 10.20 7.45
C ASP A 34 -2.64 11.02 7.59
N HIS A 35 -2.18 11.65 6.50
CA HIS A 35 -0.94 12.42 6.40
C HIS A 35 0.34 11.59 6.66
N LYS A 36 0.30 10.29 6.37
CA LYS A 36 1.46 9.39 6.50
C LYS A 36 1.88 8.79 5.16
N VAL A 37 3.14 8.36 5.14
CA VAL A 37 3.69 7.48 4.11
C VAL A 37 3.93 6.11 4.73
N SER A 38 3.42 5.06 4.08
CA SER A 38 3.59 3.66 4.50
C SER A 38 4.36 2.88 3.45
N VAL A 39 5.32 2.05 3.86
CA VAL A 39 6.08 1.18 2.96
C VAL A 39 5.73 -0.28 3.23
N HIS A 40 5.39 -1.01 2.17
CA HIS A 40 4.93 -2.39 2.26
C HIS A 40 5.69 -3.33 1.34
N LEU A 41 5.85 -4.59 1.77
CA LEU A 41 6.33 -5.67 0.91
C LEU A 41 5.15 -6.23 0.10
N VAL A 42 5.37 -6.52 -1.18
CA VAL A 42 4.32 -7.08 -2.06
C VAL A 42 3.81 -8.44 -1.58
N GLN A 43 4.68 -9.25 -0.97
CA GLN A 43 4.35 -10.58 -0.46
C GLN A 43 4.12 -10.61 1.05
N ARG A 44 3.62 -9.52 1.66
CA ARG A 44 3.20 -9.62 3.07
C ARG A 44 1.89 -10.42 3.15
N PRO A 45 1.87 -11.61 3.79
CA PRO A 45 0.62 -12.27 4.08
C PRO A 45 -0.12 -11.46 5.15
N ASP A 46 -1.44 -11.41 5.07
CA ASP A 46 -2.25 -11.23 6.27
C ASP A 46 -1.79 -12.31 7.29
N TYR A 47 -1.54 -11.92 8.54
CA TYR A 47 -1.00 -12.79 9.61
C TYR A 47 -1.58 -14.21 9.60
#